data_AF-M2ZNH0-F1
#
_entry.id   AF-M2ZNH0-F1
#
_cell.length_a   1.000
_cell.length_b   1.000
_cell.length_c   1.000
_cell.angle_alpha   90.00
_cell.angle_beta   90.00
_cell.angle_gamma   90.00
#
_symmetry.space_group_name_H-M   'P 1'
#
loop_
_entity.id
_entity.type
_entity.pdbx_description
1 polymer ?
#
loop_
_entity_poly.entity_id
_entity_poly.type
_entity_poly.pdbx_seq_one_letter_code
_entity_poly.pdbx_strand_id
1 'polypeptide(L)'
;MLRVLFVDDEAHILRGLRRSMTSMGDEWDMTFCASGAEALALMQREAAFDVVVSDMRMPAMDGAEFLGIVRQRHPETIRVILSGYADVESILRTVGPAHIYLAKPCDAETLHKAISRPIALKRLLSTPSLRAVLAGLNNLPSLPDVVLKVGEELRSPQCSAKSLAALIDKDVAMTAELLRLTNSAYFSVASPVTTTLQAVRTIGLETIQALVLQIGIFRQFSGNPAVAPLLENLTGYCLATANLAEAIAASMGADQATAKATHCAAMLSRIGILVLLDAYPDTYTEILAMIGTDMSLHAAEQQVFGANHALIGAYLLGLWGFSPPLVEAVAFAATPSTGLDHDNTMLTALHAATSLSLPLASVFSPEIQVQNRLDMAYLIEARRDGLISSWRELAQKLSGEKT
;
A
#
# COMPACT_ATOMS: atom_id res chain seq x y z
N MET A 1 -14.05 -2.48 22.23
CA MET A 1 -13.73 -3.78 21.60
C MET A 1 -13.97 -3.67 20.11
N LEU A 2 -13.16 -4.37 19.32
CA LEU A 2 -13.31 -4.49 17.89
C LEU A 2 -14.43 -5.47 17.55
N ARG A 3 -15.41 -5.11 16.70
CA ARG A 3 -16.50 -6.03 16.32
C ARG A 3 -16.16 -6.78 15.04
N VAL A 4 -16.00 -8.10 15.13
CA VAL A 4 -15.59 -8.96 14.02
C VAL A 4 -16.66 -10.02 13.72
N LEU A 5 -17.12 -10.07 12.47
CA LEU A 5 -18.06 -11.06 11.99
C LEU A 5 -17.35 -12.12 11.15
N PHE A 6 -17.41 -13.38 11.56
CA PHE A 6 -16.91 -14.53 10.81
C PHE A 6 -18.05 -15.24 10.09
N VAL A 7 -17.86 -15.57 8.81
CA VAL A 7 -18.86 -16.22 7.96
C VAL A 7 -18.22 -17.38 7.22
N ASP A 8 -18.69 -18.60 7.48
CA ASP A 8 -18.18 -19.83 6.86
C ASP A 8 -19.29 -20.89 6.98
N ASP A 9 -19.61 -21.61 5.90
CA ASP A 9 -20.67 -22.63 5.91
C ASP A 9 -20.24 -23.92 6.62
N GLU A 10 -18.94 -24.12 6.83
CA GLU A 10 -18.40 -25.26 7.52
C GLU A 10 -18.33 -25.02 9.03
N ALA A 11 -19.33 -25.53 9.77
CA ALA A 11 -19.43 -25.34 11.22
C ALA A 11 -18.18 -25.74 12.03
N HIS A 12 -17.37 -26.68 11.53
CA HIS A 12 -16.13 -27.09 12.20
C HIS A 12 -14.99 -26.06 12.01
N ILE A 13 -14.97 -25.32 10.90
CA ILE A 13 -14.04 -24.21 10.66
C ILE A 13 -14.37 -23.05 11.61
N LEU A 14 -15.65 -22.66 11.72
CA LEU A 14 -16.08 -21.63 12.68
C LEU A 14 -15.70 -21.98 14.13
N ARG A 15 -15.88 -23.25 14.54
CA ARG A 15 -15.43 -23.72 15.87
C ARG A 15 -13.91 -23.66 16.01
N GLY A 16 -13.18 -23.99 14.94
CA GLY A 16 -11.72 -23.86 14.87
C GLY A 16 -11.27 -22.42 15.10
N LEU A 17 -11.82 -21.47 14.34
CA LEU A 17 -11.55 -20.03 14.45
C LEU A 17 -11.89 -19.50 15.85
N ARG A 18 -13.05 -19.86 16.41
CA ARG A 18 -13.42 -19.45 17.76
C ARG A 18 -12.39 -19.90 18.81
N ARG A 19 -11.91 -21.14 18.72
CA ARG A 19 -10.89 -21.67 19.65
C ARG A 19 -9.54 -21.00 19.44
N SER A 20 -9.12 -20.80 18.18
CA SER A 20 -7.81 -20.23 17.89
C SER A 20 -7.73 -18.74 18.23
N MET A 21 -8.86 -18.03 18.23
CA MET A 21 -8.96 -16.61 18.57
C MET A 21 -9.32 -16.35 20.05
N THR A 22 -9.39 -17.37 20.89
CA THR A 22 -9.83 -17.20 22.29
C THR A 22 -8.92 -16.24 23.07
N SER A 23 -7.62 -16.20 22.78
CA SER A 23 -6.68 -15.24 23.39
C SER A 23 -6.95 -13.78 23.04
N MET A 24 -7.75 -13.50 22.00
CA MET A 24 -8.11 -12.16 21.54
C MET A 24 -9.47 -11.69 22.10
N GLY A 25 -10.14 -12.51 22.94
CA GLY A 25 -11.51 -12.26 23.40
C GLY A 25 -11.69 -10.97 24.23
N ASP A 26 -10.62 -10.45 24.82
CA ASP A 26 -10.64 -9.18 25.56
C ASP A 26 -10.57 -7.96 24.62
N GLU A 27 -10.07 -8.15 23.39
CA GLU A 27 -9.93 -7.09 22.38
C GLU A 27 -11.06 -7.12 21.36
N TRP A 28 -11.55 -8.32 21.01
CA TRP A 28 -12.48 -8.57 19.91
C TRP A 28 -13.83 -9.11 20.41
N ASP A 29 -14.90 -8.44 20.01
CA ASP A 29 -16.28 -8.91 20.08
C ASP A 29 -16.58 -9.71 18.80
N MET A 30 -16.58 -11.04 18.92
CA MET A 30 -16.62 -11.95 17.77
C MET A 30 -17.99 -12.61 17.59
N THR A 31 -18.59 -12.41 16.41
CA THR A 31 -19.83 -13.06 15.99
C THR A 31 -19.55 -14.03 14.84
N PHE A 32 -20.30 -15.13 14.78
CA PHE A 32 -20.09 -16.22 13.80
C PHE A 32 -21.42 -16.58 13.14
N CYS A 33 -21.45 -16.60 11.80
CA CYS A 33 -22.61 -16.97 10.98
C CYS A 33 -22.25 -18.13 10.04
N ALA A 34 -23.22 -18.98 9.74
CA ALA A 34 -23.06 -20.15 8.89
C ALA A 34 -23.38 -19.87 7.40
N SER A 35 -23.76 -18.63 7.05
CA SER A 35 -24.03 -18.24 5.66
C SER A 35 -23.98 -16.72 5.47
N GLY A 36 -23.73 -16.29 4.22
CA GLY A 36 -23.82 -14.86 3.85
C GLY A 36 -25.21 -14.26 4.09
N ALA A 37 -26.28 -15.04 3.87
CA ALA A 37 -27.66 -14.57 4.12
C ALA A 37 -27.93 -14.28 5.60
N GLU A 38 -27.48 -15.17 6.50
CA GLU A 38 -27.56 -14.97 7.95
C GLU A 38 -26.76 -13.75 8.38
N ALA A 39 -25.53 -13.62 7.88
CA ALA A 39 -24.66 -12.49 8.15
C ALA A 39 -25.29 -11.15 7.73
N LEU A 40 -25.87 -11.07 6.53
CA LEU A 40 -26.55 -9.85 6.06
C LEU A 40 -27.77 -9.49 6.91
N ALA A 41 -28.57 -10.48 7.33
CA ALA A 41 -29.71 -10.25 8.20
C ALA A 41 -29.28 -9.74 9.58
N LEU A 42 -28.15 -10.23 10.10
CA LEU A 42 -27.54 -9.76 11.34
C LEU A 42 -27.05 -8.31 11.22
N MET A 43 -26.28 -8.00 10.16
CA MET A 43 -25.74 -6.66 9.91
C MET A 43 -26.81 -5.59 9.72
N GLN A 44 -28.02 -5.96 9.32
CA GLN A 44 -29.18 -5.05 9.25
C GLN A 44 -29.76 -4.68 10.61
N ARG A 45 -29.63 -5.56 11.61
CA ARG A 45 -30.32 -5.44 12.91
C ARG A 45 -29.39 -4.96 14.02
N GLU A 46 -28.11 -5.29 13.93
CA GLU A 46 -27.12 -4.94 14.93
C GLU A 46 -26.37 -3.63 14.59
N ALA A 47 -25.59 -3.16 15.56
CA ALA A 47 -24.62 -2.10 15.30
C ALA A 47 -23.62 -2.54 14.21
N ALA A 48 -22.93 -1.58 13.61
CA ALA A 48 -21.94 -1.86 12.56
C ALA A 48 -20.83 -2.79 13.05
N PHE A 49 -20.35 -3.65 12.16
CA PHE A 49 -19.14 -4.44 12.36
C PHE A 49 -17.95 -3.69 11.77
N ASP A 50 -16.83 -3.71 12.49
CA ASP A 50 -15.58 -3.13 12.02
C ASP A 50 -14.97 -4.00 10.92
N VAL A 51 -15.10 -5.32 11.05
CA VAL A 51 -14.52 -6.32 10.14
C VAL A 51 -15.48 -7.45 9.88
N VAL A 52 -15.51 -7.91 8.62
CA VAL A 52 -16.14 -9.16 8.18
C VAL A 52 -15.06 -10.06 7.59
N VAL A 53 -15.00 -11.31 8.04
CA VAL A 53 -14.14 -12.36 7.52
C VAL A 53 -15.03 -13.45 6.94
N SER A 54 -15.00 -13.62 5.62
CA SER A 54 -15.83 -14.60 4.91
C SER A 54 -14.98 -15.69 4.30
N ASP A 55 -15.46 -16.93 4.32
CA ASP A 55 -15.01 -17.93 3.36
C ASP A 55 -15.40 -17.53 1.93
N MET A 56 -14.62 -17.98 0.95
CA MET A 56 -14.93 -17.79 -0.46
C MET A 56 -16.05 -18.72 -0.94
N ARG A 57 -16.00 -20.01 -0.59
CA ARG A 57 -16.85 -21.06 -1.17
C ARG A 57 -17.99 -21.42 -0.22
N MET A 58 -19.03 -20.60 -0.24
CA MET A 58 -20.26 -20.88 0.50
C MET A 58 -21.43 -21.25 -0.45
N PRO A 59 -22.32 -22.18 -0.06
CA PRO A 59 -23.51 -22.51 -0.84
C PRO A 59 -24.47 -21.33 -1.01
N ALA A 60 -25.16 -21.29 -2.16
CA ALA A 60 -26.17 -20.31 -2.55
C ALA A 60 -25.67 -18.86 -2.74
N MET A 61 -24.87 -18.33 -1.81
CA MET A 61 -24.23 -17.01 -1.89
C MET A 61 -22.76 -17.19 -1.51
N ASP A 62 -21.87 -16.99 -2.48
CA ASP A 62 -20.43 -17.12 -2.26
C ASP A 62 -19.86 -15.89 -1.51
N GLY A 63 -18.61 -15.98 -1.07
CA GLY A 63 -17.95 -14.90 -0.33
C GLY A 63 -17.82 -13.61 -1.14
N ALA A 64 -17.64 -13.70 -2.46
CA ALA A 64 -17.53 -12.53 -3.32
C ALA A 64 -18.87 -11.78 -3.42
N GLU A 65 -19.96 -12.51 -3.64
CA GLU A 65 -21.31 -11.95 -3.70
C GLU A 65 -21.72 -11.32 -2.36
N PHE A 66 -21.50 -12.04 -1.26
CA PHE A 66 -21.76 -11.53 0.08
C PHE A 66 -20.99 -10.24 0.36
N LEU A 67 -19.66 -10.23 0.16
CA LEU A 67 -18.84 -9.05 0.40
C LEU A 67 -19.16 -7.90 -0.57
N GLY A 68 -19.70 -8.20 -1.76
CA GLY A 68 -20.20 -7.20 -2.70
C GLY A 68 -21.40 -6.45 -2.13
N ILE A 69 -22.31 -7.16 -1.47
CA ILE A 69 -23.45 -6.54 -0.77
C ILE A 69 -22.97 -5.76 0.46
N VAL A 70 -22.02 -6.30 1.22
CA VAL A 70 -21.41 -5.60 2.37
C VAL A 70 -20.74 -4.31 1.91
N ARG A 71 -20.00 -4.31 0.80
CA ARG A 71 -19.40 -3.11 0.20
C ARG A 71 -20.43 -2.03 -0.08
N GLN A 72 -21.60 -2.40 -0.62
CA GLN A 72 -22.66 -1.43 -0.95
C GLN A 72 -23.37 -0.87 0.29
N ARG A 73 -23.64 -1.72 1.29
CA ARG A 73 -24.47 -1.34 2.45
C ARG A 73 -23.66 -0.85 3.65
N HIS A 74 -22.44 -1.34 3.78
CA HIS A 74 -21.52 -1.09 4.89
C HIS A 74 -20.09 -0.85 4.35
N PRO A 75 -19.88 0.20 3.53
CA PRO A 75 -18.61 0.44 2.85
C PRO A 75 -17.42 0.61 3.81
N GLU A 76 -17.69 1.11 5.01
CA GLU A 76 -16.73 1.30 6.11
C GLU A 76 -16.21 0.00 6.74
N THR A 77 -16.95 -1.11 6.60
CA THR A 77 -16.56 -2.40 7.18
C THR A 77 -15.39 -2.97 6.39
N ILE A 78 -14.29 -3.32 7.06
CA ILE A 78 -13.17 -4.01 6.43
C ILE A 78 -13.63 -5.42 6.06
N ARG A 79 -13.24 -5.88 4.89
CA ARG A 79 -13.77 -7.08 4.23
C ARG A 79 -12.60 -7.99 3.94
N VAL A 80 -12.57 -9.14 4.60
CA VAL A 80 -11.50 -10.13 4.50
C VAL A 80 -12.09 -11.38 3.89
N ILE A 81 -11.39 -11.98 2.94
CA ILE A 81 -11.75 -13.27 2.37
C ILE A 81 -10.69 -14.31 2.68
N LEU A 82 -11.15 -15.49 3.11
CA LEU A 82 -10.34 -16.68 3.29
C LEU A 82 -10.58 -17.59 2.07
N SER A 83 -9.52 -17.98 1.37
CA SER A 83 -9.65 -18.78 0.14
C SER A 83 -8.64 -19.93 0.09
N GLY A 84 -9.08 -21.10 -0.38
CA GLY A 84 -8.18 -22.22 -0.70
C GLY A 84 -7.47 -21.99 -2.04
N TYR A 85 -6.23 -22.48 -2.18
CA TYR A 85 -5.34 -22.31 -3.34
C TYR A 85 -5.82 -22.89 -4.71
N ALA A 86 -7.10 -23.24 -4.86
CA ALA A 86 -7.52 -24.16 -5.92
C ALA A 86 -8.24 -23.54 -7.13
N ASP A 87 -8.45 -22.22 -7.21
CA ASP A 87 -9.18 -21.69 -8.36
C ASP A 87 -8.90 -20.20 -8.65
N VAL A 88 -8.18 -19.95 -9.75
CA VAL A 88 -7.88 -18.61 -10.27
C VAL A 88 -9.18 -17.85 -10.55
N GLU A 89 -10.26 -18.52 -11.00
CA GLU A 89 -11.53 -17.85 -11.30
C GLU A 89 -12.25 -17.39 -10.03
N SER A 90 -12.16 -18.18 -8.95
CA SER A 90 -12.68 -17.82 -7.63
C SER A 90 -11.92 -16.61 -7.06
N ILE A 91 -10.59 -16.54 -7.21
CA ILE A 91 -9.80 -15.37 -6.77
C ILE A 91 -10.20 -14.13 -7.56
N LEU A 92 -10.40 -14.23 -8.88
CA LEU A 92 -10.80 -13.10 -9.73
C LEU A 92 -12.16 -12.50 -9.37
N ARG A 93 -13.14 -13.33 -8.97
CA ARG A 93 -14.46 -12.84 -8.53
C ARG A 93 -14.41 -12.05 -7.23
N THR A 94 -13.41 -12.32 -6.40
CA THR A 94 -13.24 -11.65 -5.12
C THR A 94 -12.54 -10.31 -5.23
N VAL A 95 -11.95 -9.99 -6.39
CA VAL A 95 -11.20 -8.76 -6.69
C VAL A 95 -12.16 -7.56 -6.66
N GLY A 96 -12.05 -6.73 -5.61
CA GLY A 96 -12.87 -5.54 -5.41
C GLY A 96 -13.88 -5.62 -4.26
N PRO A 97 -14.67 -6.70 -4.12
CA PRO A 97 -15.53 -6.88 -2.94
C PRO A 97 -14.75 -7.01 -1.63
N ALA A 98 -13.62 -7.72 -1.62
CA ALA A 98 -12.74 -7.84 -0.45
C ALA A 98 -11.60 -6.80 -0.48
N HIS A 99 -11.14 -6.42 0.70
CA HIS A 99 -9.93 -5.64 0.89
C HIS A 99 -8.71 -6.55 1.04
N ILE A 100 -8.83 -7.55 1.92
CA ILE A 100 -7.75 -8.44 2.34
C ILE A 100 -8.06 -9.86 1.88
N TYR A 101 -7.05 -10.53 1.33
CA TYR A 101 -7.11 -11.91 0.87
C TYR A 101 -6.12 -12.75 1.65
N LEU A 102 -6.61 -13.80 2.31
CA LEU A 102 -5.76 -14.74 3.05
C LEU A 102 -5.96 -16.15 2.51
N ALA A 103 -4.84 -16.83 2.26
CA ALA A 103 -4.87 -18.21 1.83
C ALA A 103 -5.19 -19.15 3.00
N LYS A 104 -6.04 -20.15 2.78
CA LYS A 104 -6.25 -21.28 3.67
C LYS A 104 -5.17 -22.36 3.37
N PRO A 105 -4.56 -22.99 4.40
CA PRO A 105 -4.81 -22.77 5.83
C PRO A 105 -4.21 -21.44 6.32
N CYS A 106 -4.95 -20.72 7.17
CA CYS A 106 -4.53 -19.47 7.79
C CYS A 106 -4.44 -19.67 9.31
N ASP A 107 -3.27 -19.40 9.90
CA ASP A 107 -3.10 -19.45 11.35
C ASP A 107 -3.69 -18.21 12.04
N ALA A 108 -3.84 -18.30 13.37
CA ALA A 108 -4.49 -17.25 14.13
C ALA A 108 -3.70 -15.94 14.18
N GLU A 109 -2.37 -16.04 14.20
CA GLU A 109 -1.49 -14.88 14.29
C GLU A 109 -1.54 -14.06 12.99
N THR A 110 -1.51 -14.75 11.84
CA THR A 110 -1.62 -14.16 10.51
C THR A 110 -2.94 -13.43 10.35
N LEU A 111 -4.06 -14.07 10.70
CA LEU A 111 -5.39 -13.45 10.63
C LEU A 111 -5.50 -12.26 11.59
N HIS A 112 -4.98 -12.38 12.81
CA HIS A 112 -4.94 -11.27 13.77
C HIS A 112 -4.17 -10.07 13.22
N LYS A 113 -2.95 -10.27 12.71
CA LYS A 113 -2.13 -9.19 12.14
C LYS A 113 -2.81 -8.52 10.94
N ALA A 114 -3.42 -9.32 10.06
CA ALA A 114 -4.14 -8.82 8.90
C ALA A 114 -5.34 -7.93 9.29
N ILE A 115 -5.99 -8.22 10.42
CA ILE A 115 -7.14 -7.47 10.92
C ILE A 115 -6.71 -6.24 11.73
N SER A 116 -5.95 -6.44 12.80
CA SER A 116 -5.68 -5.41 13.82
C SER A 116 -4.94 -4.20 13.25
N ARG A 117 -4.12 -4.40 12.22
CA ARG A 117 -3.25 -3.36 11.68
C ARG A 117 -4.00 -2.31 10.84
N PRO A 118 -4.76 -2.67 9.79
CA PRO A 118 -5.62 -1.71 9.10
C PRO A 118 -6.54 -0.95 10.05
N ILE A 119 -7.05 -1.59 11.11
CA ILE A 119 -7.88 -0.91 12.11
C ILE A 119 -7.08 0.13 12.90
N ALA A 120 -5.87 -0.22 13.35
CA ALA A 120 -5.02 0.73 14.06
C ALA A 120 -4.75 1.97 13.20
N LEU A 121 -4.45 1.78 11.91
CA LEU A 121 -4.28 2.88 10.95
C LEU A 121 -5.60 3.64 10.71
N LYS A 122 -6.73 2.93 10.58
CA LYS A 122 -8.07 3.54 10.44
C LYS A 122 -8.42 4.45 11.61
N ARG A 123 -7.99 4.12 12.82
CA ARG A 123 -8.20 4.95 14.02
C ARG A 123 -7.37 6.24 13.99
N LEU A 124 -6.20 6.23 13.35
CA LEU A 124 -5.37 7.43 13.16
C LEU A 124 -5.96 8.37 12.09
N LEU A 125 -6.75 7.83 11.16
CA LEU A 125 -7.51 8.61 10.18
C LEU A 125 -8.67 9.34 10.88
N SER A 126 -8.35 10.53 11.40
CA SER A 126 -9.17 11.25 12.39
C SER A 126 -10.49 11.78 11.82
N THR A 127 -10.53 12.10 10.53
CA THR A 127 -11.62 12.89 9.94
C THR A 127 -12.72 12.01 9.34
N PRO A 128 -13.99 12.17 9.73
CA PRO A 128 -15.11 11.42 9.15
C PRO A 128 -15.25 11.56 7.64
N SER A 129 -14.96 12.74 7.06
CA SER A 129 -15.02 12.96 5.61
C SER A 129 -13.97 12.13 4.87
N LEU A 130 -12.75 12.03 5.40
CA LEU A 130 -11.70 11.21 4.81
C LEU A 130 -12.00 9.71 4.95
N ARG A 131 -12.58 9.27 6.07
CA ARG A 131 -13.08 7.90 6.21
C ARG A 131 -14.18 7.60 5.19
N ALA A 132 -15.12 8.52 5.03
CA ALA A 132 -16.17 8.42 4.02
C ALA A 132 -15.63 8.47 2.59
N VAL A 133 -14.52 9.17 2.30
CA VAL A 133 -13.83 9.05 1.02
C VAL A 133 -13.17 7.69 0.91
N LEU A 134 -12.43 7.21 1.90
CA LEU A 134 -11.79 5.90 1.85
C LEU A 134 -12.79 4.74 1.73
N ALA A 135 -13.99 4.87 2.30
CA ALA A 135 -15.07 3.91 2.21
C ALA A 135 -15.95 4.12 0.95
N GLY A 136 -16.20 5.37 0.60
CA GLY A 136 -17.01 5.85 -0.52
C GLY A 136 -16.23 6.04 -1.82
N LEU A 137 -14.92 5.74 -1.81
CA LEU A 137 -14.23 5.00 -2.86
C LEU A 137 -15.07 3.73 -3.03
N ASN A 138 -16.22 3.89 -3.68
CA ASN A 138 -17.12 2.83 -4.07
C ASN A 138 -16.36 1.82 -4.92
N ASN A 139 -15.16 2.20 -5.38
CA ASN A 139 -14.02 1.43 -5.79
C ASN A 139 -12.80 1.78 -4.91
N LEU A 140 -12.65 1.23 -3.70
CA LEU A 140 -11.29 0.90 -3.28
C LEU A 140 -10.74 0.08 -4.44
N PRO A 141 -9.59 0.42 -5.02
CA PRO A 141 -9.10 -0.25 -6.20
C PRO A 141 -9.24 -1.75 -6.00
N SER A 142 -10.20 -2.40 -6.68
CA SER A 142 -10.00 -3.78 -7.09
C SER A 142 -8.69 -3.70 -7.81
N LEU A 143 -7.61 -4.14 -7.14
CA LEU A 143 -6.31 -4.21 -7.77
C LEU A 143 -6.54 -4.93 -9.08
N PRO A 144 -6.19 -4.35 -10.25
CA PRO A 144 -6.41 -5.03 -11.51
C PRO A 144 -5.91 -6.46 -11.42
N ASP A 145 -6.62 -7.41 -12.02
CA ASP A 145 -6.28 -8.84 -11.94
C ASP A 145 -4.80 -9.12 -12.16
N VAL A 146 -4.16 -8.34 -13.04
CA VAL A 146 -2.72 -8.40 -13.30
C VAL A 146 -1.89 -8.09 -12.05
N VAL A 147 -2.24 -7.08 -11.26
CA VAL A 147 -1.53 -6.71 -10.02
C VAL A 147 -1.60 -7.83 -8.99
N LEU A 148 -2.78 -8.44 -8.80
CA LEU A 148 -2.95 -9.56 -7.87
C LEU A 148 -2.16 -10.80 -8.31
N LYS A 149 -2.28 -11.17 -9.59
CA LYS A 149 -1.53 -12.29 -10.17
C LYS A 149 -0.03 -12.07 -10.12
N VAL A 150 0.43 -10.83 -10.33
CA VAL A 150 1.84 -10.44 -10.16
C VAL A 150 2.27 -10.60 -8.70
N GLY A 151 1.45 -10.17 -7.73
CA GLY A 151 1.73 -10.36 -6.30
C GLY A 151 1.72 -11.82 -5.83
N GLU A 152 0.92 -12.69 -6.46
CA GLU A 152 0.96 -14.14 -6.26
C GLU A 152 2.22 -14.78 -6.85
N GLU A 153 2.53 -14.45 -8.10
CA GLU A 153 3.71 -14.98 -8.82
C GLU A 153 5.02 -14.66 -8.10
N LEU A 154 5.14 -13.49 -7.48
CA LEU A 154 6.34 -13.10 -6.73
C LEU A 154 6.54 -13.89 -5.43
N ARG A 155 5.47 -14.43 -4.85
CA ARG A 155 5.54 -15.32 -3.69
C ARG A 155 5.78 -16.77 -4.10
N SER A 156 5.73 -17.08 -5.40
CA SER A 156 5.99 -18.42 -5.92
C SER A 156 7.49 -18.73 -5.88
N PRO A 157 7.91 -19.91 -5.37
CA PRO A 157 9.30 -20.34 -5.44
C PRO A 157 9.78 -20.57 -6.88
N GLN A 158 8.87 -20.63 -7.86
CA GLN A 158 9.19 -20.72 -9.28
C GLN A 158 9.15 -19.37 -10.02
N CYS A 159 9.04 -18.25 -9.30
CA CYS A 159 8.98 -16.92 -9.90
C CYS A 159 10.14 -16.68 -10.87
N SER A 160 9.83 -16.14 -12.06
CA SER A 160 10.85 -15.79 -13.05
C SER A 160 10.46 -14.52 -13.79
N ALA A 161 11.45 -13.83 -14.36
CA ALA A 161 11.19 -12.68 -15.23
C ALA A 161 10.25 -13.04 -16.41
N LYS A 162 10.32 -14.30 -16.87
CA LYS A 162 9.49 -14.82 -17.96
C LYS A 162 8.03 -15.02 -17.54
N SER A 163 7.79 -15.61 -16.38
CA SER A 163 6.43 -15.82 -15.89
C SER A 163 5.76 -14.48 -15.53
N LEU A 164 6.51 -13.55 -14.93
CA LEU A 164 6.01 -12.21 -14.62
C LEU A 164 5.64 -11.43 -15.88
N ALA A 165 6.53 -11.42 -16.88
CA ALA A 165 6.26 -10.76 -18.17
C ALA A 165 5.01 -11.33 -18.85
N ALA A 166 4.86 -12.66 -18.84
CA ALA A 166 3.70 -13.32 -19.43
C ALA A 166 2.37 -13.01 -18.71
N LEU A 167 2.42 -12.63 -17.42
CA LEU A 167 1.23 -12.15 -16.69
C LEU A 167 0.87 -10.72 -17.07
N ILE A 168 1.87 -9.84 -17.20
CA ILE A 168 1.68 -8.44 -17.58
C ILE A 168 1.21 -8.33 -19.04
N ASP A 169 1.76 -9.15 -19.94
CA ASP A 169 1.41 -9.21 -21.37
C ASP A 169 -0.09 -9.51 -21.62
N LYS A 170 -0.81 -10.03 -20.62
CA LYS A 170 -2.26 -10.26 -20.70
C LYS A 170 -3.08 -8.96 -20.66
N ASP A 171 -2.49 -7.85 -20.22
CA ASP A 171 -3.10 -6.53 -20.23
C ASP A 171 -2.30 -5.59 -21.14
N VAL A 172 -2.88 -5.28 -22.29
CA VAL A 172 -2.25 -4.45 -23.33
C VAL A 172 -1.92 -3.04 -22.82
N ALA A 173 -2.78 -2.46 -21.97
CA ALA A 173 -2.57 -1.12 -21.45
C ALA A 173 -1.49 -1.10 -20.36
N MET A 174 -1.49 -2.09 -19.46
CA MET A 174 -0.41 -2.28 -18.49
C MET A 174 0.94 -2.48 -19.19
N THR A 175 0.96 -3.28 -20.25
CA THR A 175 2.16 -3.55 -21.06
C THR A 175 2.69 -2.27 -21.71
N ALA A 176 1.81 -1.51 -22.39
CA ALA A 176 2.19 -0.27 -23.04
C ALA A 176 2.72 0.77 -22.05
N GLU A 177 2.06 0.89 -20.89
CA GLU A 177 2.44 1.84 -19.85
C GLU A 177 3.75 1.46 -19.15
N LEU A 178 3.94 0.17 -18.86
CA LEU A 178 5.20 -0.33 -18.33
C LEU A 178 6.37 -0.10 -19.29
N LEU A 179 6.19 -0.40 -20.58
CA LEU A 179 7.21 -0.16 -21.61
C LEU A 179 7.51 1.33 -21.77
N ARG A 180 6.48 2.19 -21.73
CA ARG A 180 6.64 3.65 -21.78
C ARG A 180 7.48 4.14 -20.59
N LEU A 181 7.13 3.73 -19.38
CA LEU A 181 7.88 4.09 -18.17
C LEU A 181 9.31 3.56 -18.22
N THR A 182 9.52 2.30 -18.64
CA THR A 182 10.85 1.68 -18.76
C THR A 182 11.77 2.44 -19.72
N ASN A 183 11.22 2.98 -20.81
CA ASN A 183 11.97 3.75 -21.80
C ASN A 183 12.11 5.25 -21.46
N SER A 184 11.51 5.69 -20.35
CA SER A 184 11.70 7.07 -19.92
C SER A 184 13.17 7.34 -19.60
N ALA A 185 13.56 8.61 -19.69
CA ALA A 185 14.93 9.06 -19.37
C ALA A 185 15.39 8.61 -17.97
N TYR A 186 14.44 8.29 -17.11
CA TYR A 186 14.67 7.83 -15.75
C TYR A 186 15.50 6.54 -15.69
N PHE A 187 15.11 5.47 -16.39
CA PHE A 187 15.78 4.16 -16.26
C PHE A 187 17.11 4.08 -17.01
N SER A 188 17.48 5.14 -17.74
CA SER A 188 18.77 5.27 -18.43
C SER A 188 19.15 4.00 -19.21
N VAL A 189 18.18 3.43 -19.93
CA VAL A 189 18.37 2.19 -20.67
C VAL A 189 19.29 2.41 -21.87
N ALA A 190 20.31 1.56 -22.01
CA ALA A 190 21.30 1.67 -23.09
C ALA A 190 20.69 1.49 -24.49
N SER A 191 19.55 0.80 -24.57
CA SER A 191 18.77 0.62 -25.80
C SER A 191 17.27 0.60 -25.47
N PRO A 192 16.40 1.00 -26.41
CA PRO A 192 14.95 0.95 -26.21
C PRO A 192 14.49 -0.46 -25.84
N VAL A 193 13.75 -0.55 -24.75
CA VAL A 193 13.12 -1.77 -24.26
C VAL A 193 11.79 -1.96 -24.98
N THR A 194 11.66 -3.04 -25.76
CA THR A 194 10.49 -3.25 -26.63
C THR A 194 9.59 -4.38 -26.15
N THR A 195 10.01 -5.14 -25.13
CA THR A 195 9.26 -6.28 -24.60
C THR A 195 9.21 -6.25 -23.08
N THR A 196 8.11 -6.74 -22.53
CA THR A 196 7.87 -6.82 -21.08
C THR A 196 8.93 -7.68 -20.40
N LEU A 197 9.36 -8.78 -21.02
CA LEU A 197 10.45 -9.61 -20.52
C LEU A 197 11.77 -8.85 -20.41
N GLN A 198 12.08 -8.02 -21.40
CA GLN A 198 13.26 -7.17 -21.35
C GLN A 198 13.11 -6.12 -20.26
N ALA A 199 11.94 -5.50 -20.09
CA ALA A 199 11.68 -4.56 -19.00
C ALA A 199 11.88 -5.20 -17.62
N VAL A 200 11.34 -6.40 -17.41
CA VAL A 200 11.47 -7.13 -16.14
C VAL A 200 12.92 -7.49 -15.84
N ARG A 201 13.70 -7.86 -16.86
CA ARG A 201 15.13 -8.17 -16.70
C ARG A 201 15.98 -6.92 -16.43
N THR A 202 15.63 -5.81 -17.07
CA THR A 202 16.37 -4.55 -16.93
C THR A 202 16.13 -3.90 -15.57
N ILE A 203 14.88 -3.90 -15.09
CA ILE A 203 14.49 -3.16 -13.88
C ILE A 203 14.49 -4.08 -12.64
N GLY A 204 14.18 -5.37 -12.78
CA GLY A 204 14.10 -6.32 -11.67
C GLY A 204 12.67 -6.57 -11.17
N LEU A 205 12.45 -7.72 -10.53
CA LEU A 205 11.12 -8.24 -10.21
C LEU A 205 10.34 -7.35 -9.21
N GLU A 206 11.03 -6.83 -8.20
CA GLU A 206 10.41 -6.08 -7.10
C GLU A 206 10.01 -4.67 -7.55
N THR A 207 10.84 -4.01 -8.36
CA THR A 207 10.49 -2.71 -8.95
C THR A 207 9.35 -2.85 -9.96
N ILE A 208 9.31 -3.95 -10.73
CA ILE A 208 8.16 -4.24 -11.59
C ILE A 208 6.89 -4.41 -10.76
N GLN A 209 6.93 -5.08 -9.61
CA GLN A 209 5.76 -5.21 -8.74
C GLN A 209 5.23 -3.83 -8.32
N ALA A 210 6.13 -2.98 -7.84
CA ALA A 210 5.77 -1.64 -7.39
C ALA A 210 5.19 -0.81 -8.54
N LEU A 211 5.80 -0.87 -9.73
CA LEU A 211 5.32 -0.19 -10.93
C LEU A 211 3.96 -0.72 -11.39
N VAL A 212 3.77 -2.03 -11.47
CA VAL A 212 2.50 -2.64 -11.88
C VAL A 212 1.37 -2.25 -10.93
N LEU A 213 1.64 -2.25 -9.62
CA LEU A 213 0.69 -1.77 -8.61
C LEU A 213 0.38 -0.28 -8.81
N GLN A 214 1.42 0.55 -8.98
CA GLN A 214 1.28 1.98 -9.17
C GLN A 214 0.49 2.32 -10.44
N ILE A 215 0.81 1.67 -11.57
CA ILE A 215 0.08 1.79 -12.84
C ILE A 215 -1.38 1.33 -12.68
N GLY A 216 -1.61 0.21 -12.00
CA GLY A 216 -2.95 -0.30 -11.75
C GLY A 216 -3.81 0.67 -10.94
N ILE A 217 -3.21 1.37 -9.98
CA ILE A 217 -3.84 2.45 -9.21
C ILE A 217 -4.05 3.67 -10.12
N PHE A 218 -3.02 4.11 -10.86
CA PHE A 218 -3.06 5.28 -11.74
C PHE A 218 -4.15 5.21 -12.81
N ARG A 219 -4.36 4.03 -13.41
CA ARG A 219 -5.38 3.83 -14.44
C ARG A 219 -6.80 4.12 -13.98
N GLN A 220 -7.04 4.13 -12.67
CA GLN A 220 -8.34 4.47 -12.09
C GLN A 220 -8.54 6.00 -11.99
N PHE A 221 -7.45 6.76 -11.99
CA PHE A 221 -7.42 8.21 -11.83
C PHE A 221 -7.10 8.97 -13.13
N SER A 222 -6.72 8.26 -14.20
CA SER A 222 -6.27 8.82 -15.49
C SER A 222 -7.36 9.48 -16.35
N GLY A 223 -8.56 9.74 -15.82
CA GLY A 223 -9.62 10.45 -16.52
C GLY A 223 -9.36 11.96 -16.71
N ASN A 224 -8.35 12.53 -16.02
CA ASN A 224 -8.06 13.96 -16.04
C ASN A 224 -6.72 14.27 -16.77
N PRO A 225 -6.75 14.88 -17.98
CA PRO A 225 -5.55 15.22 -18.76
C PRO A 225 -4.57 16.16 -18.05
N ALA A 226 -5.05 16.97 -17.10
CA ALA A 226 -4.20 17.88 -16.32
C ALA A 226 -3.31 17.13 -15.31
N VAL A 227 -3.64 15.89 -14.98
CA VAL A 227 -2.94 15.08 -13.97
C VAL A 227 -1.78 14.28 -14.57
N ALA A 228 -1.76 14.04 -15.89
CA ALA A 228 -0.76 13.19 -16.54
C ALA A 228 0.71 13.66 -16.33
N PRO A 229 1.05 14.94 -16.53
CA PRO A 229 2.43 15.42 -16.27
C PRO A 229 2.83 15.30 -14.80
N LEU A 230 1.87 15.50 -13.89
CA LEU A 230 2.09 15.36 -12.45
C LEU A 230 2.39 13.90 -12.08
N LEU A 231 1.71 12.94 -12.71
CA LEU A 231 1.97 11.51 -12.50
C LEU A 231 3.38 11.11 -12.94
N GLU A 232 3.85 11.62 -14.08
CA GLU A 232 5.21 11.36 -14.55
C GLU A 232 6.26 11.91 -13.57
N ASN A 233 6.09 13.16 -13.11
CA ASN A 233 6.98 13.77 -12.12
C ASN A 233 6.95 13.03 -10.78
N LEU A 234 5.75 12.64 -10.30
CA LEU A 234 5.60 11.90 -9.05
C LEU A 234 6.22 10.51 -9.14
N THR A 235 6.09 9.84 -10.28
CA THR A 235 6.69 8.52 -10.52
C THR A 235 8.23 8.62 -10.48
N GLY A 236 8.81 9.59 -11.19
CA GLY A 236 10.25 9.84 -11.16
C GLY A 236 10.76 10.15 -9.74
N TYR A 237 10.01 10.95 -8.98
CA TYR A 237 10.32 11.25 -7.58
C TYR A 237 10.33 10.00 -6.70
N CYS A 238 9.27 9.18 -6.78
CA CYS A 238 9.14 7.97 -5.96
C CYS A 238 10.28 6.99 -6.25
N LEU A 239 10.67 6.86 -7.51
CA LEU A 239 11.73 5.96 -7.91
C LEU A 239 13.12 6.45 -7.52
N ALA A 240 13.40 7.76 -7.60
CA ALA A 240 14.65 8.32 -7.11
C ALA A 240 14.80 8.09 -5.60
N THR A 241 13.72 8.34 -4.86
CA THR A 241 13.63 8.06 -3.42
C THR A 241 13.82 6.57 -3.15
N ALA A 242 13.24 5.68 -3.97
CA ALA A 242 13.35 4.23 -3.81
C ALA A 242 14.76 3.69 -4.03
N ASN A 243 15.46 4.16 -5.06
CA ASN A 243 16.85 3.79 -5.30
C ASN A 243 17.75 4.22 -4.15
N LEU A 244 17.55 5.45 -3.62
CA LEU A 244 18.31 5.92 -2.47
C LEU A 244 17.95 5.13 -1.19
N ALA A 245 16.67 4.85 -0.95
CA ALA A 245 16.23 4.08 0.21
C ALA A 245 16.79 2.64 0.19
N GLU A 246 16.81 2.00 -0.97
CA GLU A 246 17.43 0.68 -1.14
C GLU A 246 18.93 0.71 -0.83
N ALA A 247 19.66 1.69 -1.39
CA ALA A 247 21.09 1.86 -1.15
C ALA A 247 21.40 2.14 0.33
N ILE A 248 20.59 2.98 0.99
CA ILE A 248 20.71 3.27 2.41
C ILE A 248 20.43 2.00 3.25
N ALA A 249 19.38 1.25 2.95
CA ALA A 249 19.09 -0.02 3.64
C ALA A 249 20.25 -1.01 3.52
N ALA A 250 20.80 -1.19 2.31
CA ALA A 250 21.96 -2.05 2.08
C ALA A 250 23.20 -1.58 2.87
N SER A 251 23.44 -0.26 2.94
CA SER A 251 24.55 0.31 3.72
C SER A 251 24.44 0.06 5.23
N MET A 252 23.22 -0.13 5.74
CA MET A 252 22.95 -0.50 7.13
C MET A 252 23.10 -2.00 7.41
N GLY A 253 23.46 -2.81 6.40
CA GLY A 253 23.62 -4.26 6.52
C GLY A 253 22.32 -5.04 6.33
N ALA A 254 21.27 -4.44 5.74
CA ALA A 254 20.07 -5.16 5.36
C ALA A 254 20.40 -6.27 4.36
N ASP A 255 19.76 -7.43 4.50
CA ASP A 255 19.83 -8.46 3.46
C ASP A 255 19.16 -7.98 2.15
N GLN A 256 19.41 -8.70 1.06
CA GLN A 256 18.91 -8.33 -0.25
C GLN A 256 17.38 -8.25 -0.29
N ALA A 257 16.67 -9.13 0.42
CA ALA A 257 15.21 -9.13 0.45
C ALA A 257 14.65 -7.89 1.15
N THR A 258 15.26 -7.49 2.26
CA THR A 258 14.89 -6.31 3.05
C THR A 258 15.21 -5.02 2.30
N ALA A 259 16.36 -4.94 1.63
CA ALA A 259 16.72 -3.80 0.79
C ALA A 259 15.70 -3.63 -0.37
N LYS A 260 15.34 -4.73 -1.04
CA LYS A 260 14.31 -4.72 -2.10
C LYS A 260 12.91 -4.40 -1.58
N ALA A 261 12.53 -4.90 -0.42
CA ALA A 261 11.27 -4.51 0.23
C ALA A 261 11.24 -3.02 0.59
N THR A 262 12.38 -2.43 0.97
CA THR A 262 12.54 -0.99 1.20
C THR A 262 12.32 -0.19 -0.09
N HIS A 263 12.86 -0.66 -1.21
CA HIS A 263 12.60 -0.07 -2.53
C HIS A 263 11.09 -0.03 -2.84
N CYS A 264 10.41 -1.15 -2.61
CA CYS A 264 8.96 -1.26 -2.81
C CYS A 264 8.19 -0.28 -1.90
N ALA A 265 8.55 -0.19 -0.62
CA ALA A 265 7.98 0.74 0.34
C ALA A 265 8.09 2.20 -0.16
N ALA A 266 9.27 2.58 -0.61
CA ALA A 266 9.55 3.93 -1.10
C ALA A 266 8.75 4.28 -2.36
N MET A 267 8.69 3.35 -3.33
CA MET A 267 7.89 3.49 -4.54
C MET A 267 6.41 3.73 -4.26
N LEU A 268 5.87 3.03 -3.25
CA LEU A 268 4.46 3.09 -2.90
C LEU A 268 4.14 4.19 -1.87
N SER A 269 5.15 4.89 -1.36
CA SER A 269 4.98 5.82 -0.24
C SER A 269 4.06 7.01 -0.53
N ARG A 270 3.82 7.33 -1.81
CA ARG A 270 3.02 8.50 -2.24
C ARG A 270 1.69 8.17 -2.90
N ILE A 271 1.24 6.92 -2.85
CA ILE A 271 -0.05 6.54 -3.45
C ILE A 271 -1.24 7.29 -2.82
N GLY A 272 -1.13 7.73 -1.56
CA GLY A 272 -2.18 8.51 -0.90
C GLY A 272 -2.39 9.90 -1.49
N ILE A 273 -1.39 10.47 -2.18
CA ILE A 273 -1.53 11.76 -2.87
C ILE A 273 -2.56 11.66 -3.99
N LEU A 274 -2.57 10.52 -4.68
CA LEU A 274 -3.48 10.26 -5.80
C LEU A 274 -4.92 10.24 -5.33
N VAL A 275 -5.15 9.62 -4.17
CA VAL A 275 -6.47 9.57 -3.53
C VAL A 275 -6.95 10.98 -3.19
N LEU A 276 -6.06 11.82 -2.64
CA LEU A 276 -6.40 13.20 -2.27
C LEU A 276 -6.63 14.09 -3.49
N LEU A 277 -5.82 13.95 -4.55
CA LEU A 277 -5.98 14.69 -5.80
C LEU A 277 -7.27 14.37 -6.52
N ASP A 278 -7.69 13.09 -6.51
CA ASP A 278 -8.93 12.66 -7.13
C ASP A 278 -10.16 13.09 -6.31
N ALA A 279 -10.13 12.86 -5.00
CA ALA A 279 -11.27 13.15 -4.14
C ALA A 279 -11.45 14.64 -3.85
N TYR A 280 -10.36 15.42 -3.81
CA TYR A 280 -10.34 16.81 -3.36
C TYR A 280 -9.41 17.71 -4.19
N PRO A 281 -9.56 17.79 -5.53
CA PRO A 281 -8.62 18.50 -6.40
C PRO A 281 -8.46 20.00 -6.05
N ASP A 282 -9.57 20.69 -5.79
CA ASP A 282 -9.55 22.13 -5.47
C ASP A 282 -8.90 22.39 -4.10
N THR A 283 -9.30 21.63 -3.08
CA THR A 283 -8.71 21.71 -1.73
C THR A 283 -7.23 21.35 -1.73
N TYR A 284 -6.82 20.39 -2.55
CA TYR A 284 -5.40 20.04 -2.66
C TYR A 284 -4.59 21.18 -3.31
N THR A 285 -5.18 21.93 -4.24
CA THR A 285 -4.57 23.15 -4.79
C THR A 285 -4.38 24.22 -3.71
N GLU A 286 -5.36 24.40 -2.82
CA GLU A 286 -5.24 25.30 -1.66
C GLU A 286 -4.13 24.85 -0.70
N ILE A 287 -4.03 23.54 -0.43
CA ILE A 287 -2.95 22.96 0.38
C ILE A 287 -1.59 23.30 -0.21
N LEU A 288 -1.41 23.13 -1.52
CA LEU A 288 -0.14 23.44 -2.18
C LEU A 288 0.26 24.91 -2.01
N ALA A 289 -0.71 25.82 -1.93
CA ALA A 289 -0.47 27.24 -1.66
C ALA A 289 -0.08 27.56 -0.20
N MET A 290 -0.35 26.65 0.74
CA MET A 290 0.03 26.79 2.16
C MET A 290 1.48 26.36 2.45
N ILE A 291 2.07 25.56 1.57
CA ILE A 291 3.39 24.96 1.76
C ILE A 291 4.48 26.03 1.65
N GLY A 292 5.46 25.96 2.55
CA GLY A 292 6.61 26.86 2.54
C GLY A 292 7.70 26.40 3.50
N THR A 293 8.55 27.33 3.92
CA THR A 293 9.70 27.06 4.80
C THR A 293 9.31 26.39 6.12
N ASP A 294 8.16 26.78 6.69
CA ASP A 294 7.70 26.34 8.01
C ASP A 294 6.57 25.30 7.95
N MET A 295 6.05 25.01 6.76
CA MET A 295 4.94 24.10 6.57
C MET A 295 5.26 23.08 5.49
N SER A 296 5.45 21.83 5.91
CA SER A 296 5.60 20.71 4.99
C SER A 296 4.25 20.29 4.40
N LEU A 297 4.27 19.61 3.25
CA LEU A 297 3.06 19.02 2.66
C LEU A 297 2.33 18.10 3.65
N HIS A 298 3.07 17.26 4.39
CA HIS A 298 2.50 16.37 5.41
C HIS A 298 1.75 17.15 6.49
N ALA A 299 2.33 18.27 6.96
CA ALA A 299 1.72 19.11 7.99
C ALA A 299 0.47 19.83 7.46
N ALA A 300 0.53 20.35 6.23
CA ALA A 300 -0.60 21.03 5.60
C ALA A 300 -1.78 20.06 5.38
N GLU A 301 -1.53 18.87 4.85
CA GLU A 301 -2.56 17.82 4.71
C GLU A 301 -3.11 17.39 6.06
N GLN A 302 -2.24 17.16 7.07
CA GLN A 302 -2.68 16.80 8.41
C GLN A 302 -3.59 17.88 9.02
N GLN A 303 -3.29 19.16 8.78
CA GLN A 303 -4.10 20.27 9.27
C GLN A 303 -5.47 20.34 8.59
N VAL A 304 -5.53 20.12 7.26
CA VAL A 304 -6.77 20.26 6.47
C VAL A 304 -7.64 19.00 6.53
N PHE A 305 -7.01 17.83 6.37
CA PHE A 305 -7.71 16.54 6.27
C PHE A 305 -7.69 15.73 7.56
N GLY A 306 -6.93 16.12 8.58
CA GLY A 306 -6.73 15.31 9.80
C GLY A 306 -5.94 14.01 9.58
N ALA A 307 -5.35 13.86 8.38
CA ALA A 307 -4.41 12.82 8.01
C ALA A 307 -3.57 13.32 6.83
N ASN A 308 -2.38 12.77 6.66
CA ASN A 308 -1.52 13.02 5.50
C ASN A 308 -1.56 11.86 4.49
N HIS A 309 -1.03 12.10 3.30
CA HIS A 309 -0.97 11.10 2.23
C HIS A 309 -0.21 9.84 2.61
N ALA A 310 0.84 9.94 3.43
CA ALA A 310 1.62 8.79 3.90
C ALA A 310 0.75 7.84 4.75
N LEU A 311 -0.05 8.38 5.67
CA LEU A 311 -0.97 7.59 6.49
C LEU A 311 -2.10 6.98 5.65
N ILE A 312 -2.64 7.74 4.69
CA ILE A 312 -3.65 7.24 3.74
C ILE A 312 -3.07 6.08 2.91
N GLY A 313 -1.88 6.26 2.34
CA GLY A 313 -1.19 5.23 1.57
C GLY A 313 -0.90 3.99 2.41
N ALA A 314 -0.38 4.15 3.63
CA ALA A 314 -0.12 3.05 4.54
C ALA A 314 -1.39 2.28 4.91
N TYR A 315 -2.51 2.97 5.14
CA TYR A 315 -3.80 2.32 5.37
C TYR A 315 -4.21 1.44 4.19
N LEU A 316 -4.09 1.93 2.96
CA LEU A 316 -4.37 1.16 1.74
C LEU A 316 -3.43 -0.04 1.57
N LEU A 317 -2.13 0.15 1.79
CA LEU A 317 -1.15 -0.94 1.72
C LEU A 317 -1.42 -2.00 2.79
N GLY A 318 -1.83 -1.59 4.00
CA GLY A 318 -2.26 -2.50 5.05
C GLY A 318 -3.48 -3.32 4.64
N LEU A 319 -4.48 -2.68 4.03
CA LEU A 319 -5.64 -3.38 3.46
C LEU A 319 -5.25 -4.34 2.34
N TRP A 320 -4.23 -4.04 1.54
CA TRP A 320 -3.73 -4.94 0.50
C TRP A 320 -2.79 -6.03 1.01
N GLY A 321 -2.60 -6.15 2.33
CA GLY A 321 -1.84 -7.22 2.94
C GLY A 321 -0.31 -7.06 2.82
N PHE A 322 0.18 -5.84 2.59
CA PHE A 322 1.61 -5.59 2.65
C PHE A 322 2.17 -5.83 4.06
N SER A 323 3.47 -6.16 4.13
CA SER A 323 4.09 -6.59 5.36
C SER A 323 4.07 -5.51 6.45
N PRO A 324 4.00 -5.91 7.74
CA PRO A 324 4.04 -4.97 8.84
C PRO A 324 5.20 -3.95 8.80
N PRO A 325 6.46 -4.34 8.53
CA PRO A 325 7.55 -3.36 8.50
C PRO A 325 7.40 -2.33 7.36
N LEU A 326 6.89 -2.76 6.20
CA LEU A 326 6.72 -1.88 5.03
C LEU A 326 5.61 -0.86 5.25
N VAL A 327 4.46 -1.30 5.75
CA VAL A 327 3.32 -0.40 6.00
C VAL A 327 3.69 0.65 7.07
N GLU A 328 4.49 0.28 8.06
CA GLU A 328 4.97 1.20 9.09
C GLU A 328 5.97 2.21 8.51
N ALA A 329 6.90 1.74 7.69
CA ALA A 329 7.84 2.59 6.98
C ALA A 329 7.10 3.67 6.18
N VAL A 330 6.06 3.30 5.43
CA VAL A 330 5.27 4.26 4.67
C VAL A 330 4.51 5.24 5.57
N ALA A 331 3.88 4.75 6.65
CA ALA A 331 3.08 5.58 7.55
C ALA A 331 3.89 6.68 8.24
N PHE A 332 5.12 6.34 8.68
CA PHE A 332 5.87 7.18 9.61
C PHE A 332 7.18 7.74 9.03
N ALA A 333 7.53 7.50 7.76
CA ALA A 333 8.78 8.00 7.19
C ALA A 333 8.99 9.51 7.31
N ALA A 334 7.92 10.32 7.35
CA ALA A 334 8.05 11.76 7.56
C ALA A 334 8.36 12.15 9.01
N THR A 335 7.92 11.34 9.98
CA THR A 335 8.02 11.57 11.42
C THR A 335 8.29 10.24 12.15
N PRO A 336 9.47 9.63 11.95
CA PRO A 336 9.73 8.27 12.42
C PRO A 336 9.73 8.14 13.95
N SER A 337 10.00 9.22 14.68
CA SER A 337 9.83 9.30 16.15
C SER A 337 8.41 9.02 16.67
N THR A 338 7.40 9.10 15.80
CA THR A 338 6.01 8.73 16.13
C THR A 338 5.69 7.26 15.82
N GLY A 339 6.64 6.52 15.23
CA GLY A 339 6.54 5.09 14.94
C GLY A 339 6.63 4.23 16.20
N LEU A 340 6.35 2.93 16.04
CA LEU A 340 6.31 1.98 17.14
C LEU A 340 7.61 1.16 17.24
N ASP A 341 8.25 0.88 16.11
CA ASP A 341 9.46 0.06 16.01
C ASP A 341 10.67 0.86 15.49
N HIS A 342 11.63 1.11 16.38
CA HIS A 342 12.88 1.82 16.08
C HIS A 342 13.95 0.92 15.45
N ASP A 343 13.75 -0.40 15.45
CA ASP A 343 14.62 -1.38 14.77
C ASP A 343 14.21 -1.59 13.30
N ASN A 344 13.09 -0.99 12.87
CA ASN A 344 12.61 -1.06 11.51
C ASN A 344 13.58 -0.37 10.53
N THR A 345 14.40 -1.20 9.88
CA THR A 345 15.41 -0.77 8.91
C THR A 345 14.78 -0.09 7.69
N MET A 346 13.59 -0.53 7.26
CA MET A 346 12.88 0.07 6.12
C MET A 346 12.41 1.49 6.46
N LEU A 347 11.86 1.70 7.66
CA LEU A 347 11.44 3.02 8.14
C LEU A 347 12.62 3.99 8.17
N THR A 348 13.73 3.56 8.77
CA THR A 348 14.95 4.37 8.85
C THR A 348 15.46 4.75 7.45
N ALA A 349 15.56 3.78 6.56
CA ALA A 349 16.06 3.99 5.21
C ALA A 349 15.15 4.91 4.38
N LEU A 350 13.83 4.71 4.45
CA LEU A 350 12.86 5.53 3.75
C LEU A 350 12.80 6.97 4.30
N HIS A 351 12.90 7.13 5.62
CA HIS A 351 13.02 8.44 6.26
C HIS A 351 14.27 9.17 5.73
N ALA A 352 15.44 8.55 5.85
CA ALA A 352 16.69 9.14 5.40
C ALA A 352 16.66 9.47 3.90
N ALA A 353 16.18 8.56 3.07
CA ALA A 353 16.06 8.80 1.63
C ALA A 353 15.11 9.95 1.30
N THR A 354 13.94 10.02 1.96
CA THR A 354 13.00 11.13 1.77
C THR A 354 13.64 12.46 2.20
N SER A 355 14.35 12.48 3.33
CA SER A 355 14.96 13.68 3.88
C SER A 355 16.17 14.17 3.10
N LEU A 356 16.86 13.28 2.39
CA LEU A 356 18.02 13.59 1.56
C LEU A 356 17.70 13.77 0.06
N SER A 357 16.50 13.38 -0.37
CA SER A 357 16.01 13.63 -1.73
C SER A 357 15.47 15.06 -1.86
N LEU A 358 15.17 15.45 -3.10
CA LEU A 358 14.46 16.70 -3.36
C LEU A 358 13.16 16.79 -2.53
N PRO A 359 12.72 18.00 -2.16
CA PRO A 359 11.44 18.19 -1.50
C PRO A 359 10.29 17.72 -2.39
N LEU A 360 9.36 16.93 -1.86
CA LEU A 360 8.20 16.46 -2.65
C LEU A 360 7.40 17.62 -3.25
N ALA A 361 7.36 18.77 -2.58
CA ALA A 361 6.70 19.96 -3.10
C ALA A 361 7.23 20.41 -4.48
N SER A 362 8.50 20.13 -4.80
CA SER A 362 9.10 20.47 -6.09
C SER A 362 8.49 19.70 -7.27
N VAL A 363 7.80 18.57 -7.00
CA VAL A 363 7.03 17.82 -8.00
C VAL A 363 5.84 18.62 -8.50
N PHE A 364 5.25 19.45 -7.64
CA PHE A 364 4.07 20.26 -7.93
C PHE A 364 4.45 21.65 -8.46
N SER A 365 5.47 22.28 -7.85
CA SER A 365 6.05 23.51 -8.38
C SER A 365 7.50 23.67 -7.92
N PRO A 366 8.45 23.91 -8.84
CA PRO A 366 9.86 24.09 -8.51
C PRO A 366 10.13 25.38 -7.70
N GLU A 367 9.17 26.30 -7.64
CA GLU A 367 9.28 27.56 -6.89
C GLU A 367 9.05 27.38 -5.38
N ILE A 368 8.46 26.26 -4.96
CA ILE A 368 8.13 26.00 -3.56
C ILE A 368 9.42 25.68 -2.77
N GLN A 369 9.84 26.64 -1.93
CA GLN A 369 11.03 26.49 -1.08
C GLN A 369 10.68 25.74 0.22
N VAL A 370 10.88 24.41 0.19
CA VAL A 370 10.75 23.53 1.36
C VAL A 370 12.08 22.85 1.61
N GLN A 371 12.48 22.73 2.87
CA GLN A 371 13.61 21.90 3.25
C GLN A 371 13.12 20.64 3.97
N ASN A 372 13.48 19.48 3.44
CA ASN A 372 13.31 18.25 4.19
C ASN A 372 14.33 18.22 5.35
N ARG A 373 13.94 17.64 6.49
CA ARG A 373 14.80 17.54 7.67
C ARG A 373 14.91 16.09 8.11
N LEU A 374 16.08 15.70 8.60
CA LEU A 374 16.27 14.43 9.30
C LEU A 374 15.72 14.58 10.72
N ASP A 375 14.99 13.57 11.17
CA ASP A 375 14.55 13.43 12.56
C ASP A 375 15.74 12.95 13.40
N MET A 376 16.53 13.90 13.90
CA MET A 376 17.74 13.58 14.64
C MET A 376 17.45 12.86 15.96
N ALA A 377 16.31 13.12 16.60
CA ALA A 377 15.94 12.45 17.84
C ALA A 377 15.77 10.94 17.59
N TYR A 378 14.99 10.60 16.56
CA TYR A 378 14.82 9.23 16.11
C TYR A 378 16.15 8.57 15.71
N LEU A 379 16.99 9.24 14.91
CA LEU A 379 18.24 8.66 14.42
C LEU A 379 19.26 8.37 15.53
N ILE A 380 19.30 9.22 16.56
CA ILE A 380 20.14 8.99 17.75
C ILE A 380 19.61 7.79 18.53
N GLU A 381 18.30 7.71 18.74
CA GLU A 381 17.65 6.61 19.47
C GLU A 381 17.86 5.26 18.76
N ALA A 382 17.67 5.23 17.43
CA ALA A 382 17.93 4.07 16.58
C ALA A 382 19.44 3.76 16.41
N ARG A 383 20.33 4.60 16.95
CA ARG A 383 21.80 4.49 16.83
C ARG A 383 22.30 4.48 15.38
N ARG A 384 21.70 5.33 14.54
CA ARG A 384 22.00 5.46 13.10
C ARG A 384 22.52 6.84 12.71
N ASP A 385 22.62 7.77 13.65
CA ASP A 385 23.14 9.13 13.45
C ASP A 385 24.57 9.14 12.88
N GLY A 386 25.41 8.18 13.27
CA GLY A 386 26.77 8.02 12.74
C GLY A 386 26.85 7.67 11.24
N LEU A 387 25.75 7.24 10.61
CA LEU A 387 25.71 6.85 9.20
C LEU A 387 25.29 8.00 8.26
N ILE A 388 24.85 9.14 8.80
CA ILE A 388 24.28 10.25 8.01
C ILE A 388 25.23 10.75 6.93
N SER A 389 26.54 10.88 7.23
CA SER A 389 27.53 11.33 6.25
C SER A 389 27.61 10.37 5.06
N SER A 390 27.61 9.07 5.31
CA SER A 390 27.63 8.05 4.24
C SER A 390 26.35 8.10 3.37
N TRP A 391 25.20 8.37 3.98
CA TRP A 391 23.94 8.49 3.25
C TRP A 391 23.89 9.74 2.37
N ARG A 392 24.49 10.85 2.80
CA ARG A 392 24.64 12.06 1.98
C ARG A 392 25.51 11.80 0.76
N GLU A 393 26.62 11.07 0.93
CA GLU A 393 27.48 10.67 -0.19
C GLU A 393 26.73 9.75 -1.18
N LEU A 394 25.92 8.81 -0.68
CA LEU A 394 25.07 7.97 -1.52
C LEU A 394 24.04 8.82 -2.31
N ALA A 395 23.41 9.79 -1.65
CA ALA A 395 22.45 10.69 -2.30
C ALA A 395 23.09 11.50 -3.43
N GLN A 396 24.28 12.09 -3.19
CA GLN A 396 25.03 12.83 -4.22
C GLN A 396 25.45 11.94 -5.40
N LYS A 397 25.93 10.73 -5.10
CA LYS A 397 26.33 9.78 -6.15
C LYS A 397 25.16 9.38 -7.05
N LEU A 398 23.97 9.21 -6.48
CA LEU A 398 22.77 8.81 -7.20
C LEU A 398 22.06 9.97 -7.90
N SER A 399 22.18 11.21 -7.41
CA SER A 399 21.64 12.40 -8.09
C SER A 399 22.45 12.82 -9.32
N GLY A 400 23.65 12.26 -9.52
CA GLY A 400 24.51 12.58 -10.66
C GLY A 400 25.25 13.91 -10.53
N GLU A 401 25.16 14.56 -9.36
CA GLU A 401 25.95 15.77 -9.04
C GLU A 401 27.40 15.35 -8.77
N LYS A 402 28.28 15.53 -9.78
CA LYS A 402 29.72 15.40 -9.57
C LYS A 402 30.21 16.55 -8.68
N THR A 403 30.96 16.20 -7.63
CA THR A 403 31.78 17.10 -6.79
C THR A 403 32.64 18.07 -7.59
#